data_AF-A0A8H4TLD5-F1
#
_entry.id   AF-A0A8H4TLD5-F1
#
_cell.length_a   1.000
_cell.length_b   1.000
_cell.length_c   1.000
_cell.angle_alpha   90.00
_cell.angle_beta   90.00
_cell.angle_gamma   90.00
#
_symmetry.space_group_name_H-M   'P 1'
#
loop_
_entity.id
_entity.type
_entity.pdbx_description
1 polymer ?
#
loop_
_entity_poly.entity_id
_entity_poly.type
_entity_poly.pdbx_seq_one_letter_code
_entity_poly.pdbx_strand_id
1 'polypeptide(L)'
;MRFPIFTSIVFTLTTHSATAYKPWNGTIPESINEECRLALSADIDCPFVLGRDSVESGRYFKDPALAASYCSSSCRSTLRQYFLDFSRSCYQEDLPEGLGPDATVDYALSLFGTQEYLCVADENGLCLEAFYKEERDFCSECGLKMAGISVMFDFKKPLNISYNK
;
A
#
# COMPACT_ATOMS: atom_id res chain seq x y z
N MET A 1 -5.36 -22.67 51.17
CA MET A 1 -5.96 -23.30 49.98
C MET A 1 -5.63 -22.44 48.77
N ARG A 2 -4.91 -22.99 47.78
CA ARG A 2 -4.49 -22.29 46.55
C ARG A 2 -5.51 -22.60 45.45
N PHE A 3 -6.08 -21.57 44.82
CA PHE A 3 -6.87 -21.71 43.60
C PHE A 3 -5.97 -21.38 42.40
N PRO A 4 -5.84 -22.25 41.38
CA PRO A 4 -5.19 -21.88 40.14
C PRO A 4 -6.17 -21.09 39.26
N ILE A 5 -5.76 -19.89 38.85
CA ILE A 5 -6.45 -19.10 37.82
C ILE A 5 -6.00 -19.67 36.48
N PHE A 6 -6.90 -20.33 35.76
CA PHE A 6 -6.70 -20.71 34.37
C PHE A 6 -6.92 -19.45 33.50
N THR A 7 -5.83 -18.83 33.05
CA THR A 7 -5.86 -17.83 31.98
C THR A 7 -6.05 -18.54 30.64
N SER A 8 -7.29 -18.56 30.14
CA SER A 8 -7.59 -18.99 28.78
C SER A 8 -7.01 -17.97 27.79
N ILE A 9 -5.95 -18.35 27.08
CA ILE A 9 -5.45 -17.60 25.92
C ILE A 9 -6.47 -17.82 24.80
N VAL A 10 -7.29 -16.80 24.55
CA VAL A 10 -8.15 -16.76 23.36
C VAL A 10 -7.23 -16.51 22.17
N PHE A 11 -6.90 -17.57 21.45
CA PHE A 11 -6.18 -17.48 20.18
C PHE A 11 -7.20 -17.01 19.13
N THR A 12 -7.31 -15.69 18.94
CA THR A 12 -8.05 -15.11 17.82
C THR A 12 -7.30 -15.46 16.53
N LEU A 13 -7.68 -16.57 15.89
CA LEU A 13 -7.35 -16.82 14.49
C LEU A 13 -8.07 -15.77 13.66
N THR A 14 -7.36 -14.69 13.34
CA THR A 14 -7.74 -13.80 12.24
C THR A 14 -7.66 -14.62 10.96
N THR A 15 -8.80 -15.14 10.52
CA THR A 15 -8.97 -15.68 9.17
C THR A 15 -8.70 -14.54 8.20
N HIS A 16 -7.48 -14.46 7.69
CA HIS A 16 -7.12 -13.54 6.61
C HIS A 16 -7.92 -13.97 5.38
N SER A 17 -8.67 -13.03 4.81
CA SER A 17 -9.42 -13.27 3.57
C SER A 17 -8.44 -13.71 2.48
N ALA A 18 -8.78 -14.80 1.81
CA ALA A 18 -7.90 -15.60 0.95
C ALA A 18 -7.56 -14.97 -0.42
N THR A 19 -7.22 -13.67 -0.46
CA THR A 19 -6.72 -12.99 -1.65
C THR A 19 -5.46 -12.22 -1.29
N ALA A 20 -4.40 -12.94 -0.91
CA ALA A 20 -3.09 -12.33 -0.78
C ALA A 20 -2.49 -12.12 -2.17
N TYR A 21 -2.01 -10.89 -2.42
CA TYR A 21 -1.24 -10.57 -3.61
C TYR A 21 0.18 -11.13 -3.49
N LYS A 22 0.67 -11.73 -4.58
CA LYS A 22 2.03 -12.22 -4.71
C LYS A 22 2.80 -11.35 -5.70
N PRO A 23 3.85 -10.64 -5.25
CA PRO A 23 4.70 -9.84 -6.13
C PRO A 23 5.39 -10.68 -7.20
N TRP A 24 5.85 -11.88 -6.84
CA TRP A 24 6.52 -12.79 -7.76
C TRP A 24 5.71 -14.07 -7.98
N ASN A 25 5.39 -14.36 -9.24
CA ASN A 25 4.73 -15.59 -9.65
C ASN A 25 5.69 -16.48 -10.43
N GLY A 26 6.32 -17.42 -9.74
CA GLY A 26 7.20 -18.42 -10.36
C GLY A 26 8.43 -18.75 -9.52
N THR A 27 9.37 -19.48 -10.12
CA THR A 27 10.66 -19.78 -9.48
C THR A 27 11.53 -18.53 -9.50
N ILE A 28 11.99 -18.08 -8.32
CA ILE A 28 12.94 -16.98 -8.21
C ILE A 28 14.35 -17.53 -8.48
N PRO A 29 15.15 -16.92 -9.36
CA PRO A 29 16.51 -17.36 -9.65
C PRO A 29 17.38 -17.50 -8.40
N GLU A 30 18.21 -18.54 -8.36
CA GLU A 30 19.19 -18.75 -7.27
C GLU A 30 20.33 -17.72 -7.29
N SER A 31 20.48 -16.96 -8.37
CA SER A 31 21.40 -15.83 -8.46
C SER A 31 20.99 -14.66 -7.57
N ILE A 32 19.72 -14.57 -7.18
CA ILE A 32 19.22 -13.57 -6.24
C ILE A 32 19.51 -14.03 -4.82
N ASN A 33 19.99 -13.13 -3.97
CA ASN A 33 20.29 -13.45 -2.58
C ASN A 33 19.05 -14.00 -1.82
N GLU A 34 19.30 -14.81 -0.79
CA GLU A 34 18.24 -15.50 -0.04
C GLU A 34 17.24 -14.53 0.62
N GLU A 35 17.72 -13.42 1.19
CA GLU A 35 16.87 -12.43 1.86
C GLU A 35 15.92 -11.75 0.88
N CYS A 36 16.39 -11.42 -0.32
CA CYS A 36 15.59 -10.82 -1.38
C CYS A 36 14.58 -11.83 -1.93
N ARG A 37 14.97 -13.10 -2.10
CA ARG A 37 14.04 -14.17 -2.48
C ARG A 37 12.89 -14.33 -1.49
N LEU A 38 13.18 -14.23 -0.19
CA LEU A 38 12.16 -14.27 0.85
C LEU A 38 11.22 -13.08 0.74
N ALA A 39 11.74 -11.87 0.54
CA ALA A 39 10.92 -10.67 0.34
C ALA A 39 10.04 -10.76 -0.93
N LEU A 40 10.60 -11.25 -2.04
CA LEU A 40 9.87 -11.50 -3.30
C LEU A 40 8.75 -12.54 -3.16
N SER A 41 8.95 -13.52 -2.27
CA SER A 41 7.97 -14.59 -1.99
C SER A 41 6.93 -14.19 -0.94
N ALA A 42 7.02 -12.99 -0.37
CA ALA A 42 6.12 -12.56 0.68
C ALA A 42 4.69 -12.39 0.17
N ASP A 43 3.74 -12.89 0.95
CA ASP A 43 2.32 -12.66 0.73
C ASP A 43 1.95 -11.25 1.24
N ILE A 44 1.31 -10.46 0.38
CA ILE A 44 0.78 -9.15 0.73
C ILE A 44 -0.73 -9.30 0.95
N ASP A 45 -1.23 -8.97 2.13
CA ASP A 45 -2.66 -9.08 2.48
C ASP A 45 -3.49 -7.93 1.90
N CYS A 46 -3.35 -7.73 0.60
CA CYS A 46 -4.14 -6.80 -0.20
C CYS A 46 -4.83 -7.59 -1.31
N PRO A 47 -6.11 -7.29 -1.61
CA PRO A 47 -6.82 -7.94 -2.72
C PRO A 47 -6.14 -7.72 -4.07
N PHE A 48 -5.43 -6.60 -4.22
CA PHE A 48 -4.62 -6.22 -5.36
C PHE A 48 -3.66 -5.10 -4.91
N VAL A 49 -2.64 -4.82 -5.71
CA VAL A 49 -1.75 -3.65 -5.52
C VAL A 49 -1.90 -2.69 -6.69
N LEU A 50 -1.72 -1.41 -6.41
CA LEU A 50 -1.72 -0.35 -7.41
C LEU A 50 -0.37 0.35 -7.34
N GLY A 51 0.20 0.65 -8.51
CA GLY A 51 1.39 1.46 -8.62
C GLY A 51 1.07 2.94 -8.81
N ARG A 52 2.12 3.76 -8.74
CA ARG A 52 2.13 5.22 -8.93
C ARG A 52 1.29 5.71 -10.10
N ASP A 53 1.26 5.00 -11.22
CA ASP A 53 0.45 5.35 -12.39
C ASP A 53 -1.05 5.49 -12.08
N SER A 54 -1.54 4.76 -11.07
CA SER A 54 -2.93 4.89 -10.61
C SER A 54 -3.18 6.25 -9.97
N VAL A 55 -2.23 6.76 -9.18
CA VAL A 55 -2.31 8.10 -8.59
C VAL A 55 -2.18 9.17 -9.66
N GLU A 56 -1.19 9.05 -10.55
CA GLU A 56 -0.90 10.05 -11.59
C GLU A 56 -1.99 10.14 -12.66
N SER A 57 -2.75 9.06 -12.87
CA SER A 57 -3.95 9.06 -13.71
C SER A 57 -5.21 9.58 -13.00
N GLY A 58 -5.13 9.90 -11.70
CA GLY A 58 -6.26 10.37 -10.92
C GLY A 58 -7.29 9.26 -10.62
N ARG A 59 -6.86 8.00 -10.49
CA ARG A 59 -7.76 6.92 -10.11
C ARG A 59 -8.22 7.10 -8.67
N TYR A 60 -9.50 6.84 -8.40
CA TYR A 60 -10.03 6.63 -7.04
C TYR A 60 -10.94 5.39 -7.01
N PHE A 61 -11.24 4.91 -5.80
CA PHE A 61 -12.14 3.76 -5.62
C PHE A 61 -13.60 4.20 -5.70
N LYS A 62 -14.29 3.80 -6.79
CA LYS A 62 -15.73 4.01 -6.95
C LYS A 62 -16.58 2.98 -6.21
N ASP A 63 -16.01 1.80 -5.97
CA ASP A 63 -16.66 0.72 -5.24
C ASP A 63 -16.23 0.79 -3.76
N PRO A 64 -17.16 1.05 -2.82
CA PRO A 64 -16.85 1.13 -1.39
C PRO A 64 -16.29 -0.17 -0.81
N ALA A 65 -16.71 -1.34 -1.31
CA ALA A 65 -16.21 -2.62 -0.82
C ALA A 65 -14.75 -2.83 -1.24
N LEU A 66 -14.42 -2.45 -2.47
CA LEU A 66 -13.05 -2.46 -2.97
C LEU A 66 -12.15 -1.50 -2.19
N ALA A 67 -12.67 -0.29 -1.92
CA ALA A 67 -11.98 0.73 -1.14
C ALA A 67 -11.73 0.24 0.29
N ALA A 68 -12.74 -0.34 0.95
CA ALA A 68 -12.61 -0.87 2.31
C ALA A 68 -11.59 -2.00 2.39
N SER A 69 -11.54 -2.89 1.40
CA SER A 69 -10.58 -3.99 1.37
C SER A 69 -9.14 -3.51 1.14
N TYR A 70 -8.93 -2.60 0.18
CA TYR A 70 -7.61 -2.04 -0.12
C TYR A 70 -7.09 -1.08 0.95
N CYS A 71 -7.98 -0.32 1.59
CA CYS A 71 -7.65 0.61 2.68
C CYS A 71 -7.70 -0.02 4.07
N SER A 72 -7.80 -1.34 4.14
CA SER A 72 -7.76 -2.08 5.40
C SER A 72 -6.40 -1.93 6.09
N SER A 73 -6.41 -2.05 7.42
CA SER A 73 -5.17 -2.00 8.21
C SER A 73 -4.19 -3.12 7.88
N SER A 74 -4.69 -4.29 7.46
CA SER A 74 -3.86 -5.44 7.11
C SER A 74 -3.18 -5.27 5.75
N CYS A 75 -3.90 -4.75 4.75
CA CYS A 75 -3.29 -4.38 3.46
C CYS A 75 -2.20 -3.32 3.66
N ARG A 76 -2.51 -2.26 4.43
CA ARG A 76 -1.54 -1.21 4.76
C ARG A 76 -0.30 -1.77 5.47
N SER A 77 -0.48 -2.59 6.51
CA SER A 77 0.64 -3.09 7.31
C SER A 77 1.53 -4.04 6.52
N THR A 78 0.93 -4.94 5.72
CA THR A 78 1.68 -5.89 4.90
C THR A 78 2.40 -5.20 3.73
N LEU A 79 1.79 -4.20 3.09
CA LEU A 79 2.49 -3.38 2.10
C LEU A 79 3.66 -2.59 2.70
N ARG A 80 3.48 -2.02 3.89
CA ARG A 80 4.56 -1.33 4.59
C ARG A 80 5.70 -2.27 4.92
N GLN A 81 5.39 -3.46 5.43
CA GLN A 81 6.39 -4.47 5.77
C GLN A 81 7.11 -4.95 4.52
N TYR A 82 6.37 -5.24 3.45
CA TYR A 82 6.93 -5.58 2.14
C TYR A 82 7.87 -4.48 1.65
N PHE A 83 7.48 -3.21 1.72
CA PHE A 83 8.35 -2.09 1.34
C PHE A 83 9.68 -2.09 2.11
N LEU A 84 9.62 -2.25 3.44
CA LEU A 84 10.82 -2.25 4.28
C LEU A 84 11.73 -3.45 3.98
N ASP A 85 11.17 -4.65 3.88
CA ASP A 85 11.92 -5.88 3.68
C ASP A 85 12.48 -5.96 2.26
N PHE A 86 11.67 -5.64 1.25
CA PHE A 86 12.08 -5.66 -0.14
C PHE A 86 13.15 -4.60 -0.43
N SER A 87 12.95 -3.36 0.02
CA SER A 87 13.94 -2.29 -0.20
C SER A 87 15.25 -2.60 0.51
N ARG A 88 15.21 -3.24 1.68
CA ARG A 88 16.43 -3.61 2.41
C ARG A 88 17.15 -4.78 1.75
N SER A 89 16.43 -5.85 1.43
CA SER A 89 17.02 -7.12 1.01
C SER A 89 17.39 -7.13 -0.47
N CYS A 90 16.69 -6.36 -1.30
CA CYS A 90 16.84 -6.36 -2.75
C CYS A 90 17.56 -5.13 -3.33
N TYR A 91 17.99 -4.14 -2.51
CA TYR A 91 18.57 -2.89 -3.02
C TYR A 91 19.80 -3.08 -3.94
N GLN A 92 20.59 -4.13 -3.76
CA GLN A 92 21.76 -4.39 -4.62
C GLN A 92 21.52 -5.47 -5.68
N GLU A 93 20.30 -6.01 -5.73
CA GLU A 93 19.94 -7.08 -6.65
C GLU A 93 19.54 -6.49 -8.00
N ASP A 94 20.11 -7.06 -9.06
CA ASP A 94 19.64 -6.83 -10.43
C ASP A 94 18.51 -7.82 -10.70
N LEU A 95 17.28 -7.39 -10.45
CA LEU A 95 16.14 -8.27 -10.59
C LEU A 95 15.92 -8.61 -12.08
N PRO A 96 15.54 -9.85 -12.43
CA PRO A 96 15.39 -10.31 -13.82
C PRO A 96 14.43 -9.49 -14.69
N GLU A 97 13.57 -8.69 -14.07
CA GLU A 97 12.68 -7.74 -14.77
C GLU A 97 13.40 -6.45 -15.19
N GLY A 98 14.72 -6.33 -14.96
CA GLY A 98 15.52 -5.16 -15.31
C GLY A 98 15.31 -3.99 -14.35
N LEU A 99 14.83 -4.26 -13.14
CA LEU A 99 14.79 -3.26 -12.08
C LEU A 99 16.21 -3.14 -11.52
N GLY A 100 16.92 -2.10 -11.94
CA GLY A 100 18.17 -1.73 -11.28
C GLY A 100 17.93 -1.38 -9.79
N PRO A 101 19.00 -1.25 -8.97
CA PRO A 101 18.93 -0.92 -7.54
C PRO A 101 17.90 0.15 -7.16
N ASP A 102 17.94 1.28 -7.86
CA ASP A 102 17.04 2.41 -7.64
C ASP A 102 15.59 2.07 -8.05
N ALA A 103 15.42 1.33 -9.13
CA ALA A 103 14.11 0.90 -9.62
C ALA A 103 13.42 -0.10 -8.68
N THR A 104 14.19 -0.90 -7.94
CA THR A 104 13.67 -1.83 -6.92
C THR A 104 13.08 -1.08 -5.72
N VAL A 105 13.81 -0.09 -5.19
CA VAL A 105 13.31 0.76 -4.10
C VAL A 105 12.14 1.59 -4.58
N ASP A 106 12.24 2.19 -5.77
CA ASP A 106 11.17 2.99 -6.37
C ASP A 106 9.90 2.17 -6.60
N TYR A 107 10.04 0.90 -7.01
CA TYR A 107 8.90 -0.01 -7.17
C TYR A 107 8.16 -0.24 -5.85
N ALA A 108 8.87 -0.64 -4.79
CA ALA A 108 8.22 -0.91 -3.51
C ALA A 108 7.67 0.37 -2.86
N LEU A 109 8.38 1.49 -2.99
CA LEU A 109 7.91 2.80 -2.57
C LEU A 109 6.66 3.23 -3.34
N SER A 110 6.59 2.95 -4.65
CA SER A 110 5.43 3.20 -5.50
C SER A 110 4.20 2.45 -5.02
N LEU A 111 4.31 1.18 -4.64
CA LEU A 111 3.17 0.40 -4.13
C LEU A 111 2.67 0.94 -2.78
N PHE A 112 3.57 1.13 -1.82
CA PHE A 112 3.19 1.60 -0.49
C PHE A 112 2.68 3.05 -0.52
N GLY A 113 3.36 3.95 -1.24
CA GLY A 113 2.93 5.34 -1.39
C GLY A 113 1.58 5.47 -2.07
N THR A 114 1.29 4.61 -3.06
CA THR A 114 -0.03 4.59 -3.73
C THR A 114 -1.12 4.20 -2.75
N GLN A 115 -0.86 3.22 -1.88
CA GLN A 115 -1.81 2.84 -0.83
C GLN A 115 -2.06 3.99 0.13
N GLU A 116 -0.99 4.63 0.64
CA GLU A 116 -1.12 5.76 1.55
C GLU A 116 -1.91 6.92 0.93
N TYR A 117 -1.73 7.17 -0.37
CA TYR A 117 -2.41 8.24 -1.10
C TYR A 117 -3.89 7.93 -1.37
N LEU A 118 -4.20 6.76 -1.91
CA LEU A 118 -5.59 6.40 -2.24
C LEU A 118 -6.46 6.19 -1.01
N CYS A 119 -5.84 5.91 0.14
CA CYS A 119 -6.52 5.62 1.40
C CYS A 119 -6.49 6.77 2.40
N VAL A 120 -6.08 7.98 1.99
CA VAL A 120 -6.23 9.17 2.84
C VAL A 120 -7.72 9.37 3.12
N ALA A 121 -8.05 9.44 4.40
CA ALA A 121 -9.41 9.62 4.90
C ALA A 121 -9.46 10.65 6.04
N ASP A 122 -10.64 11.22 6.22
CA ASP A 122 -11.04 11.96 7.40
C ASP A 122 -12.29 11.33 8.04
N GLU A 123 -12.94 12.02 8.97
CA GLU A 123 -14.17 11.57 9.62
C GLU A 123 -15.36 11.38 8.66
N ASN A 124 -15.29 11.94 7.44
CA ASN A 124 -16.33 11.92 6.43
C ASN A 124 -16.07 10.91 5.31
N GLY A 125 -14.95 10.17 5.37
CA GLY A 125 -14.61 9.13 4.40
C GLY A 125 -13.35 9.43 3.60
N LEU A 126 -13.27 8.86 2.39
CA LEU A 126 -12.07 8.92 1.55
C LEU A 126 -11.93 10.29 0.87
N CYS A 127 -10.77 10.90 1.06
CA CYS A 127 -10.51 12.25 0.60
C CYS A 127 -10.51 12.38 -0.92
N LEU A 128 -9.91 11.43 -1.63
CA LEU A 128 -9.82 11.48 -3.09
C LEU A 128 -11.21 11.36 -3.74
N GLU A 129 -12.08 10.49 -3.23
CA GLU A 129 -13.46 10.40 -3.72
C GLU A 129 -14.21 11.73 -3.51
N ALA A 130 -14.09 12.33 -2.32
CA ALA A 130 -14.73 13.61 -2.01
C ALA A 130 -14.23 14.76 -2.90
N PHE A 131 -12.95 14.77 -3.23
CA PHE A 131 -12.38 15.70 -4.22
C PHE A 131 -13.00 15.53 -5.61
N TYR A 132 -13.14 14.29 -6.07
CA TYR A 132 -13.75 13.99 -7.36
C TYR A 132 -15.24 14.33 -7.43
N LYS A 133 -15.93 14.35 -6.29
CA LYS A 133 -17.33 14.78 -6.18
C LYS A 133 -17.49 16.28 -5.87
N GLU A 134 -16.40 17.03 -5.82
CA GLU A 134 -16.40 18.46 -5.45
C GLU A 134 -16.99 18.74 -4.06
N GLU A 135 -16.96 17.74 -3.17
CA GLU A 135 -17.47 17.84 -1.79
C GLU A 135 -16.43 18.42 -0.82
N ARG A 136 -15.15 18.43 -1.23
CA ARG A 136 -14.02 18.94 -0.45
C ARG A 136 -13.09 19.76 -1.33
N ASP A 137 -12.52 20.82 -0.76
CA ASP A 137 -11.53 21.67 -1.41
C ASP A 137 -10.11 21.38 -0.92
N PHE A 138 -9.12 21.94 -1.62
CA PHE A 138 -7.70 21.68 -1.32
C PHE A 138 -7.25 22.28 0.02
N CYS A 139 -8.00 23.23 0.57
CA CYS A 139 -7.72 23.87 1.86
C CYS A 139 -8.30 23.07 3.03
N SER A 140 -9.14 22.06 2.78
CA SER A 140 -9.65 21.14 3.78
C SER A 140 -8.56 20.26 4.41
N GLU A 141 -8.87 19.63 5.54
CA GLU A 141 -7.98 18.63 6.16
C GLU A 141 -7.59 17.52 5.17
N CYS A 142 -8.55 17.08 4.34
CA CYS A 142 -8.30 16.14 3.26
C CYS A 142 -7.25 16.66 2.27
N GLY A 143 -7.35 17.92 1.84
CA GLY A 143 -6.38 18.51 0.91
C GLY A 143 -4.98 18.60 1.48
N LEU A 144 -4.87 19.02 2.75
CA LEU A 144 -3.59 19.09 3.44
C LEU A 144 -2.94 17.72 3.63
N LYS A 145 -3.70 16.69 4.01
CA LYS A 145 -3.18 15.31 4.13
C LYS A 145 -2.72 14.77 2.78
N MET A 146 -3.53 14.93 1.74
CA MET A 146 -3.22 14.51 0.38
C MET A 146 -1.96 15.20 -0.14
N ALA A 147 -1.82 16.51 0.09
CA ALA A 147 -0.61 17.26 -0.25
C ALA A 147 0.62 16.75 0.50
N GLY A 148 0.49 16.47 1.81
CA GLY A 148 1.57 15.90 2.62
C GLY A 148 2.06 14.56 2.06
N ILE A 149 1.15 13.63 1.78
CA ILE A 149 1.49 12.33 1.17
C ILE A 149 2.10 12.52 -0.22
N SER A 150 1.57 13.44 -1.03
CA SER A 150 2.12 13.73 -2.37
C SER A 150 3.57 14.18 -2.32
N VAL A 151 3.92 15.04 -1.36
CA VAL A 151 5.30 15.49 -1.15
C VAL A 151 6.17 14.36 -0.61
N MET A 152 5.67 13.57 0.35
CA MET A 152 6.43 12.47 0.96
C MET A 152 6.82 11.38 -0.04
N PHE A 153 5.96 11.08 -1.01
CA PHE A 153 6.20 10.04 -2.03
C PHE A 153 6.53 10.60 -3.42
N ASP A 154 6.74 11.92 -3.52
CA ASP A 154 7.10 12.63 -4.75
C ASP A 154 6.13 12.38 -5.93
N PHE A 155 4.82 12.40 -5.66
CA PHE A 155 3.80 12.27 -6.71
C PHE A 155 3.69 13.56 -7.53
N LYS A 156 3.92 13.48 -8.85
CA LYS A 156 4.03 14.67 -9.72
C LYS A 156 2.71 15.33 -10.07
N LYS A 157 1.61 14.57 -10.14
CA LYS A 157 0.26 15.05 -10.53
C LYS A 157 -0.86 14.35 -9.77
N PRO A 158 -0.94 14.54 -8.45
CA PRO A 158 -1.95 13.87 -7.62
C PRO A 158 -3.39 14.32 -7.94
N LEU A 159 -3.58 15.56 -8.39
CA LEU A 159 -4.89 16.19 -8.55
C LEU A 159 -4.98 16.91 -9.89
N ASN A 160 -5.48 16.23 -10.92
CA ASN A 160 -5.90 16.87 -12.17
C ASN A 160 -7.33 17.43 -12.01
N ILE A 161 -7.56 18.18 -10.92
CA ILE A 161 -8.81 18.90 -10.72
C ILE A 161 -8.68 20.17 -11.55
N SER A 162 -9.38 20.20 -12.67
CA SER A 162 -9.57 21.43 -13.44
C SER A 162 -10.01 22.52 -12.46
N TYR A 163 -9.23 23.60 -12.35
CA TYR A 163 -9.76 24.87 -11.88
C TYR A 163 -10.80 25.30 -12.90
N ASN A 164 -12.03 24.78 -12.79
CA ASN A 164 -13.17 25.43 -13.41
C ASN A 164 -13.36 26.74 -12.63
N LYS A 165 -12.80 27.80 -13.20
CA LYS A 165 -13.12 29.18 -12.88
C LYS A 165 -14.61 29.45 -13.07
#